data_AF-A0ABC8T3D5-F1
#
_entry.id   AF-A0ABC8T3D5-F1
#
_cell.length_a   1.000
_cell.length_b   1.000
_cell.length_c   1.000
_cell.angle_alpha   90.00
_cell.angle_beta   90.00
_cell.angle_gamma   90.00
#
_symmetry.space_group_name_H-M   'P 1'
#
loop_
_entity.id
_entity.type
_entity.pdbx_description
1 polymer ?
#
loop_
_entity_poly.entity_id
_entity_poly.type
_entity_poly.pdbx_seq_one_letter_code
_entity_poly.pdbx_strand_id
1 'polypeptide(L)'
;MCVTCSSTFKKTSHYKSGFNSLHSLTAIICFLSPPFMAGGLSHFHGRPSFLTISRSNPSRPSLCHRPITINMTQTQTQSQTQSYWTSIEADIAAHLKRAIPIRPPVSVFEPMHYLTFAAPRITASALCIAACELVGGDRDQAMAAASALHLMHAAAYTHEHLPLTDRIRPKPAIHHAYSPNVELLTGDGIIPFGLELLAKSIVKNGSNSDRILRVIVEITRAVGSEGVVDGQYKEFLCSQSKGEESWNLGDIEYVCKKKEGGLYACGAACGAILGGGSEEEVQKLRKYGLYVGMIEGMLYGVGRNKKGMEGEVEKLRGLATKELEIFNGRKIEKICSLVQAGLCSV
;
A
#
# COMPACT_ATOMS: atom_id res chain seq x y z
N MET A 1 -24.78 41.69 5.79
CA MET A 1 -25.79 42.17 6.75
C MET A 1 -27.06 41.35 6.55
N CYS A 2 -27.79 41.16 7.65
CA CYS A 2 -28.65 40.03 7.97
C CYS A 2 -30.09 40.17 7.42
N VAL A 3 -30.92 39.16 7.74
CA VAL A 3 -32.40 39.17 7.87
C VAL A 3 -33.13 38.86 6.54
N THR A 4 -33.99 37.86 6.31
CA THR A 4 -34.95 36.98 7.06
C THR A 4 -35.61 36.07 6.00
N CYS A 5 -36.42 35.03 6.20
CA CYS A 5 -36.85 34.13 7.27
C CYS A 5 -38.00 33.27 6.67
N SER A 6 -38.01 31.98 7.02
CA SER A 6 -39.17 31.11 7.24
C SER A 6 -40.05 30.50 6.12
N SER A 7 -40.44 29.25 6.47
CA SER A 7 -41.68 28.50 6.16
C SER A 7 -41.63 27.63 4.90
N THR A 8 -42.10 26.37 4.86
CA THR A 8 -42.82 25.53 5.83
C THR A 8 -42.79 24.07 5.34
N PHE A 9 -42.76 23.13 6.29
CA PHE A 9 -42.96 21.70 6.08
C PHE A 9 -44.45 21.38 5.83
N LYS A 10 -44.80 20.55 4.85
CA LYS A 10 -46.08 19.81 4.81
C LYS A 10 -45.93 18.48 4.07
N LYS A 11 -46.22 17.38 4.78
CA LYS A 11 -46.41 16.01 4.29
C LYS A 11 -47.82 15.83 3.70
N THR A 12 -47.96 15.03 2.64
CA THR A 12 -49.10 14.14 2.33
C THR A 12 -48.58 13.09 1.31
N SER A 13 -48.51 11.80 1.64
CA SER A 13 -49.52 10.72 1.61
C SER A 13 -49.73 10.07 0.23
N HIS A 14 -49.28 8.80 0.14
CA HIS A 14 -49.79 7.64 -0.61
C HIS A 14 -50.52 7.82 -1.96
N TYR A 15 -49.97 7.14 -3.00
CA TYR A 15 -50.78 6.38 -3.97
C TYR A 15 -50.01 5.14 -4.47
N LYS A 16 -50.72 4.00 -4.56
CA LYS A 16 -50.26 2.67 -5.02
C LYS A 16 -50.70 2.44 -6.48
N SER A 17 -50.14 1.37 -7.07
CA SER A 17 -50.42 0.75 -8.39
C SER A 17 -49.76 1.46 -9.57
N GLY A 18 -49.00 0.83 -10.48
CA GLY A 18 -48.85 -0.57 -10.86
C GLY A 18 -49.40 -0.74 -12.28
N PHE A 19 -48.56 -0.87 -13.31
CA PHE A 19 -48.89 -1.53 -14.59
C PHE A 19 -47.65 -1.70 -15.48
N ASN A 20 -47.74 -2.75 -16.29
CA ASN A 20 -46.75 -3.45 -17.12
C ASN A 20 -46.26 -2.71 -18.38
N SER A 21 -45.10 -3.15 -18.92
CA SER A 21 -44.80 -3.45 -20.35
C SER A 21 -43.30 -3.22 -20.61
N LEU A 22 -42.43 -4.23 -20.73
CA LEU A 22 -42.10 -5.08 -21.91
C LEU A 22 -41.87 -4.33 -23.25
N HIS A 23 -40.76 -4.72 -23.89
CA HIS A 23 -40.21 -4.37 -25.23
C HIS A 23 -39.57 -2.97 -25.34
N SER A 24 -38.33 -2.79 -25.77
CA SER A 24 -37.69 -3.38 -26.96
C SER A 24 -36.15 -3.36 -26.83
N LEU A 25 -35.52 -4.50 -27.13
CA LEU A 25 -34.06 -4.72 -27.07
C LEU A 25 -33.69 -5.61 -28.26
N THR A 26 -33.35 -5.02 -29.41
CA THR A 26 -32.68 -5.60 -30.61
C THR A 26 -32.66 -4.50 -31.67
N ALA A 27 -31.67 -4.24 -32.52
CA ALA A 27 -30.41 -4.85 -32.94
C ALA A 27 -29.51 -3.64 -33.35
N ILE A 28 -28.19 -3.73 -33.47
CA ILE A 28 -27.51 -4.04 -34.74
C ILE A 28 -26.02 -4.27 -34.40
N ILE A 29 -25.54 -5.48 -34.68
CA ILE A 29 -24.12 -5.79 -34.90
C ILE A 29 -24.05 -6.23 -36.35
N CYS A 30 -23.16 -5.63 -37.15
CA CYS A 30 -22.40 -6.36 -38.17
C CYS A 30 -21.37 -5.51 -38.95
N PHE A 31 -20.17 -6.08 -39.02
CA PHE A 31 -19.10 -5.99 -40.03
C PHE A 31 -18.34 -4.67 -40.23
N LEU A 32 -17.02 -4.72 -39.96
CA LEU A 32 -15.97 -4.74 -41.00
C LEU A 32 -14.57 -4.94 -40.36
N SER A 33 -13.95 -6.11 -40.60
CA SER A 33 -12.48 -6.29 -40.68
C SER A 33 -12.05 -6.01 -42.14
N PRO A 34 -10.78 -5.69 -42.52
CA PRO A 34 -9.56 -6.51 -42.30
C PRO A 34 -8.23 -5.66 -42.31
N PRO A 35 -7.01 -6.14 -42.66
CA PRO A 35 -6.37 -7.46 -42.58
C PRO A 35 -5.00 -7.49 -41.84
N PHE A 36 -4.56 -8.73 -41.59
CA PHE A 36 -3.19 -9.19 -41.33
C PHE A 36 -2.15 -8.74 -42.37
N MET A 37 -0.92 -8.47 -41.91
CA MET A 37 0.33 -8.54 -42.70
C MET A 37 1.47 -9.09 -41.83
N ALA A 38 2.22 -10.03 -42.40
CA ALA A 38 3.31 -10.78 -41.79
C ALA A 38 4.70 -10.24 -42.22
N GLY A 39 5.74 -10.56 -41.43
CA GLY A 39 7.16 -10.40 -41.78
C GLY A 39 7.95 -9.68 -40.67
N GLY A 40 9.14 -10.10 -40.23
CA GLY A 40 10.01 -11.19 -40.64
C GLY A 40 11.11 -11.40 -39.60
N LEU A 41 11.71 -12.58 -39.66
CA LEU A 41 12.86 -13.02 -38.86
C LEU A 41 14.11 -12.18 -39.15
N SER A 42 14.90 -11.88 -38.12
CA SER A 42 16.33 -11.59 -38.27
C SER A 42 17.16 -12.18 -37.13
N HIS A 43 18.31 -12.69 -37.53
CA HIS A 43 19.15 -13.66 -36.87
C HIS A 43 19.94 -13.11 -35.67
N PHE A 44 19.98 -13.91 -34.60
CA PHE A 44 20.97 -13.85 -33.52
C PHE A 44 22.30 -14.47 -33.96
N HIS A 45 23.39 -13.69 -33.94
CA HIS A 45 24.76 -14.20 -33.96
C HIS A 45 25.65 -13.43 -32.97
N GLY A 46 26.12 -14.14 -31.95
CA GLY A 46 27.12 -13.69 -30.99
C GLY A 46 27.54 -14.87 -30.10
N ARG A 47 28.66 -15.50 -30.46
CA ARG A 47 29.25 -16.67 -29.77
C ARG A 47 29.88 -16.29 -28.42
N PRO A 48 30.11 -17.29 -27.54
CA PRO A 48 30.49 -17.10 -26.13
C PRO A 48 32.01 -17.06 -25.93
N SER A 49 32.46 -16.35 -24.90
CA SER A 49 33.83 -16.44 -24.37
C SER A 49 33.82 -17.04 -22.96
N PHE A 50 34.36 -18.24 -22.86
CA PHE A 50 34.61 -18.97 -21.61
C PHE A 50 35.97 -18.59 -21.00
N LEU A 51 35.98 -18.55 -19.66
CA LEU A 51 37.04 -18.92 -18.71
C LEU A 51 38.40 -18.22 -18.79
N THR A 52 38.81 -17.62 -17.66
CA THR A 52 40.03 -18.12 -16.98
C THR A 52 40.01 -17.85 -15.47
N ILE A 53 40.13 -18.95 -14.72
CA ILE A 53 40.46 -19.01 -13.30
C ILE A 53 41.96 -18.74 -13.19
N SER A 54 42.38 -17.79 -12.34
CA SER A 54 43.77 -17.67 -11.92
C SER A 54 43.89 -17.92 -10.43
N ARG A 55 44.69 -18.95 -10.10
CA ARG A 55 45.01 -19.41 -8.75
C ARG A 55 46.01 -18.47 -8.07
N SER A 56 45.85 -18.41 -6.75
CA SER A 56 46.72 -17.89 -5.70
C SER A 56 48.22 -18.20 -5.87
N ASN A 57 49.07 -17.25 -5.45
CA ASN A 57 50.42 -17.55 -4.98
C ASN A 57 50.73 -16.76 -3.67
N PRO A 58 51.38 -17.36 -2.66
CA PRO A 58 51.49 -16.80 -1.31
C PRO A 58 52.90 -16.25 -0.99
N SER A 59 52.97 -15.07 -0.39
CA SER A 59 54.18 -14.60 0.32
C SER A 59 53.88 -13.43 1.28
N ARG A 60 53.89 -13.74 2.58
CA ARG A 60 54.12 -13.01 3.87
C ARG A 60 54.49 -11.49 3.87
N PRO A 61 54.40 -10.75 5.01
CA PRO A 61 54.32 -11.22 6.42
C PRO A 61 53.25 -10.58 7.34
N SER A 62 53.09 -11.24 8.49
CA SER A 62 52.19 -10.98 9.62
C SER A 62 52.58 -9.80 10.50
N LEU A 63 51.61 -8.94 10.84
CA LEU A 63 51.68 -7.98 11.94
C LEU A 63 50.62 -8.34 12.99
N CYS A 64 51.08 -8.62 14.21
CA CYS A 64 50.25 -8.86 15.37
C CYS A 64 49.53 -7.58 15.80
N HIS A 65 48.22 -7.52 15.63
CA HIS A 65 47.38 -6.55 16.33
C HIS A 65 46.50 -7.29 17.34
N ARG A 66 46.63 -6.88 18.60
CA ARG A 66 45.73 -7.27 19.69
C ARG A 66 44.30 -6.89 19.29
N PRO A 67 43.30 -7.78 19.40
CA PRO A 67 41.92 -7.37 19.17
C PRO A 67 41.51 -6.47 20.33
N ILE A 68 41.24 -5.20 20.01
CA ILE A 68 40.43 -4.32 20.84
C ILE A 68 39.03 -4.93 20.81
N THR A 69 38.53 -5.35 21.97
CA THR A 69 37.14 -5.75 22.15
C THR A 69 36.26 -4.51 21.94
N ILE A 70 35.78 -4.31 20.72
CA ILE A 70 34.69 -3.39 20.44
C ILE A 70 33.40 -4.16 20.78
N ASN A 71 32.69 -3.73 21.82
CA ASN A 71 31.40 -4.29 22.18
C ASN A 71 30.41 -4.15 21.01
N MET A 72 30.14 -5.27 20.32
CA MET A 72 29.16 -5.41 19.24
C MET A 72 27.74 -5.55 19.82
N THR A 73 27.14 -4.48 20.31
CA THR A 73 25.73 -4.50 20.73
C THR A 73 24.77 -3.87 19.72
N GLN A 74 25.25 -3.10 18.73
CA GLN A 74 24.38 -2.48 17.71
C GLN A 74 24.06 -3.40 16.51
N THR A 75 24.92 -4.39 16.22
CA THR A 75 24.82 -5.19 15.00
C THR A 75 23.80 -6.34 15.11
N GLN A 76 23.57 -6.87 16.32
CA GLN A 76 22.61 -7.96 16.54
C GLN A 76 21.16 -7.47 16.52
N THR A 77 20.88 -6.30 17.09
CA THR A 77 19.52 -5.71 17.15
C THR A 77 19.01 -5.28 15.77
N GLN A 78 19.85 -4.63 14.95
CA GLN A 78 19.46 -4.29 13.57
C GLN A 78 19.20 -5.55 12.71
N SER A 79 20.02 -6.59 12.86
CA SER A 79 19.85 -7.87 12.15
C SER A 79 18.57 -8.62 12.57
N GLN A 80 18.25 -8.63 13.88
CA GLN A 80 17.03 -9.26 14.40
C GLN A 80 15.77 -8.53 13.95
N THR A 81 15.79 -7.20 13.87
CA THR A 81 14.61 -6.44 13.45
C THR A 81 14.36 -6.52 11.95
N GLN A 82 15.41 -6.54 11.12
CA GLN A 82 15.27 -6.82 9.69
C GLN A 82 14.63 -8.19 9.45
N SER A 83 15.03 -9.20 10.24
CA SER A 83 14.47 -10.55 10.19
C SER A 83 12.97 -10.58 10.55
N TYR A 84 12.54 -9.77 11.52
CA TYR A 84 11.12 -9.67 11.91
C TYR A 84 10.22 -9.12 10.79
N TRP A 85 10.59 -8.00 10.17
CA TRP A 85 9.79 -7.39 9.10
C TRP A 85 9.72 -8.29 7.87
N THR A 86 10.85 -8.88 7.49
CA THR A 86 10.93 -9.85 6.37
C THR A 86 10.03 -11.06 6.62
N SER A 87 9.98 -11.55 7.86
CA SER A 87 9.10 -12.65 8.26
C SER A 87 7.62 -12.31 8.11
N ILE A 88 7.19 -11.13 8.62
CA ILE A 88 5.81 -10.66 8.47
C ILE A 88 5.42 -10.53 6.99
N GLU A 89 6.27 -9.92 6.18
CA GLU A 89 6.01 -9.75 4.75
C GLU A 89 5.87 -11.10 4.03
N ALA A 90 6.71 -12.07 4.39
CA ALA A 90 6.62 -13.42 3.84
C ALA A 90 5.29 -14.10 4.23
N ASP A 91 4.81 -13.90 5.46
CA ASP A 91 3.53 -14.44 5.92
C ASP A 91 2.34 -13.81 5.18
N ILE A 92 2.35 -12.49 4.99
CA ILE A 92 1.34 -11.77 4.20
C ILE A 92 1.33 -12.28 2.76
N ALA A 93 2.51 -12.40 2.14
CA ALA A 93 2.63 -12.91 0.78
C ALA A 93 2.13 -14.35 0.67
N ALA A 94 2.43 -15.21 1.65
CA ALA A 94 1.93 -16.58 1.70
C ALA A 94 0.40 -16.63 1.87
N HIS A 95 -0.17 -15.76 2.70
CA HIS A 95 -1.61 -15.63 2.86
C HIS A 95 -2.30 -15.20 1.55
N LEU A 96 -1.76 -14.18 0.87
CA LEU A 96 -2.27 -13.71 -0.42
C LEU A 96 -2.14 -14.77 -1.53
N LYS A 97 -1.03 -15.52 -1.59
CA LYS A 97 -0.84 -16.61 -2.57
C LYS A 97 -1.90 -17.69 -2.43
N ARG A 98 -2.30 -18.03 -1.19
CA ARG A 98 -3.38 -18.97 -0.93
C ARG A 98 -4.75 -18.38 -1.25
N ALA A 99 -4.95 -17.08 -1.01
CA ALA A 99 -6.21 -16.39 -1.27
C ALA A 99 -6.48 -16.18 -2.76
N ILE A 100 -5.44 -15.96 -3.56
CA ILE A 100 -5.52 -15.62 -4.99
C ILE A 100 -4.80 -16.69 -5.82
N PRO A 101 -5.29 -17.94 -5.87
CA PRO A 101 -4.71 -18.95 -6.73
C PRO A 101 -5.00 -18.63 -8.20
N ILE A 102 -4.05 -18.89 -9.09
CA ILE A 102 -4.30 -18.86 -10.54
C ILE A 102 -5.25 -20.02 -10.86
N ARG A 103 -6.48 -19.70 -11.27
CA ARG A 103 -7.55 -20.66 -11.54
C ARG A 103 -8.49 -20.19 -12.65
N PRO A 104 -9.34 -21.07 -13.22
CA PRO A 104 -10.36 -20.66 -14.17
C PRO A 104 -11.40 -19.67 -13.58
N PRO A 105 -11.89 -18.69 -14.36
CA PRO A 105 -11.34 -18.27 -15.66
C PRO A 105 -9.97 -17.59 -15.50
N VAL A 106 -8.95 -18.12 -16.20
CA VAL A 106 -7.55 -17.68 -16.06
C VAL A 106 -7.41 -16.21 -16.44
N SER A 107 -8.18 -15.73 -17.42
CA SER A 107 -8.21 -14.33 -17.85
C SER A 107 -8.62 -13.32 -16.77
N VAL A 108 -9.15 -13.78 -15.64
CA VAL A 108 -9.52 -12.94 -14.49
C VAL A 108 -8.53 -13.13 -13.33
N PHE A 109 -8.22 -14.38 -12.98
CA PHE A 109 -7.40 -14.66 -11.80
C PHE A 109 -5.90 -14.51 -12.02
N GLU A 110 -5.42 -14.67 -13.25
CA GLU A 110 -4.01 -14.51 -13.57
C GLU A 110 -3.56 -13.03 -13.48
N PRO A 111 -4.27 -12.04 -14.07
CA PRO A 111 -3.94 -10.63 -13.87
C PRO A 111 -4.05 -10.19 -12.42
N MET A 112 -5.08 -10.66 -11.70
CA MET A 112 -5.26 -10.35 -10.27
C MET A 112 -4.07 -10.87 -9.44
N HIS A 113 -3.63 -12.10 -9.70
CA HIS A 113 -2.45 -12.66 -9.07
C HIS A 113 -1.20 -11.83 -9.40
N TYR A 114 -0.93 -11.61 -10.69
CA TYR A 114 0.26 -10.91 -11.13
C TYR A 114 0.34 -9.49 -10.55
N LEU A 115 -0.70 -8.66 -10.72
CA LEU A 115 -0.69 -7.26 -10.30
C LEU A 115 -0.61 -7.12 -8.77
N THR A 116 -1.16 -8.07 -8.01
CA THR A 116 -1.02 -8.10 -6.55
C THR A 116 0.45 -8.24 -6.12
N PHE A 117 1.24 -9.06 -6.82
CA PHE A 117 2.65 -9.32 -6.46
C PHE A 117 3.65 -8.47 -7.24
N ALA A 118 3.23 -7.82 -8.33
CA ALA A 118 4.04 -6.87 -9.08
C ALA A 118 4.05 -5.47 -8.45
N ALA A 119 3.01 -5.13 -7.66
CA ALA A 119 2.98 -3.90 -6.90
C ALA A 119 4.13 -3.85 -5.88
N PRO A 120 4.75 -2.67 -5.65
CA PRO A 120 5.75 -2.50 -4.61
C PRO A 120 5.22 -2.96 -3.25
N ARG A 121 6.12 -3.48 -2.42
CA ARG A 121 5.78 -3.78 -1.04
C ARG A 121 5.54 -2.49 -0.29
N ILE A 122 4.52 -2.49 0.57
CA ILE A 122 4.21 -1.38 1.46
C ILE A 122 4.31 -1.86 2.91
N THR A 123 5.12 -1.17 3.72
CA THR A 123 5.33 -1.59 5.12
C THR A 123 4.11 -1.29 6.01
N ALA A 124 3.12 -0.53 5.54
CA ALA A 124 1.81 -0.36 6.18
C ALA A 124 1.10 -1.68 6.50
N SER A 125 1.21 -2.66 5.61
CA SER A 125 0.62 -3.99 5.80
C SER A 125 1.32 -4.75 6.93
N ALA A 126 2.65 -4.67 6.98
CA ALA A 126 3.42 -5.27 8.07
C ALA A 126 3.20 -4.55 9.40
N LEU A 127 3.08 -3.21 9.38
CA LEU A 127 2.76 -2.39 10.54
C LEU A 127 1.40 -2.77 11.14
N CYS A 128 0.43 -3.21 10.35
CA CYS A 128 -0.84 -3.73 10.85
C CYS A 128 -0.65 -4.96 11.76
N ILE A 129 0.17 -5.92 11.34
CA ILE A 129 0.50 -7.09 12.18
C ILE A 129 1.30 -6.68 13.41
N ALA A 130 2.31 -5.83 13.24
CA ALA A 130 3.14 -5.38 14.35
C ALA A 130 2.33 -4.61 15.41
N ALA A 131 1.40 -3.74 14.99
CA ALA A 131 0.50 -3.03 15.90
C ALA A 131 -0.44 -3.98 16.65
N CYS A 132 -0.92 -5.03 16.01
CA CYS A 132 -1.71 -6.09 16.64
C CYS A 132 -0.91 -6.82 17.74
N GLU A 133 0.31 -7.25 17.42
CA GLU A 133 1.20 -7.90 18.38
C GLU A 133 1.57 -6.96 19.54
N LEU A 134 1.79 -5.66 19.28
CA LEU A 134 2.12 -4.68 20.31
C LEU A 134 1.01 -4.49 21.34
N VAL A 135 -0.25 -4.60 20.93
CA VAL A 135 -1.39 -4.53 21.85
C VAL A 135 -1.73 -5.86 22.53
N GLY A 136 -0.93 -6.90 22.29
CA GLY A 136 -1.09 -8.23 22.88
C GLY A 136 -1.97 -9.18 22.06
N GLY A 137 -2.37 -8.78 20.85
CA GLY A 137 -3.11 -9.63 19.92
C GLY A 137 -2.22 -10.69 19.24
N ASP A 138 -2.88 -11.71 18.69
CA ASP A 138 -2.21 -12.69 17.85
C ASP A 138 -2.16 -12.21 16.40
N ARG A 139 -1.03 -12.44 15.73
CA ARG A 139 -0.79 -11.98 14.36
C ARG A 139 -1.79 -12.51 13.34
N ASP A 140 -2.32 -13.71 13.54
CA ASP A 140 -3.32 -14.30 12.64
C ASP A 140 -4.64 -13.53 12.67
N GLN A 141 -4.93 -12.81 13.76
CA GLN A 141 -6.10 -11.92 13.86
C GLN A 141 -6.00 -10.72 12.91
N ALA A 142 -4.78 -10.24 12.64
CA ALA A 142 -4.52 -9.11 11.76
C ALA A 142 -4.20 -9.51 10.31
N MET A 143 -3.99 -10.80 10.04
CA MET A 143 -3.52 -11.29 8.73
C MET A 143 -4.44 -10.90 7.56
N ALA A 144 -5.76 -11.01 7.75
CA ALA A 144 -6.74 -10.61 6.75
C ALA A 144 -6.71 -9.10 6.47
N ALA A 145 -6.52 -8.28 7.51
CA ALA A 145 -6.44 -6.83 7.39
C ALA A 145 -5.13 -6.37 6.74
N ALA A 146 -3.99 -6.96 7.12
CA ALA A 146 -2.71 -6.73 6.47
C ALA A 146 -2.74 -7.10 4.98
N SER A 147 -3.38 -8.22 4.64
CA SER A 147 -3.58 -8.63 3.25
C SER A 147 -4.50 -7.66 2.49
N ALA A 148 -5.59 -7.21 3.12
CA ALA A 148 -6.49 -6.22 2.53
C ALA A 148 -5.76 -4.90 2.26
N LEU A 149 -4.94 -4.41 3.19
CA LEU A 149 -4.13 -3.19 3.00
C LEU A 149 -3.16 -3.32 1.82
N HIS A 150 -2.50 -4.46 1.68
CA HIS A 150 -1.64 -4.74 0.52
C HIS A 150 -2.44 -4.72 -0.79
N LEU A 151 -3.63 -5.33 -0.81
CA LEU A 151 -4.51 -5.32 -1.99
C LEU A 151 -4.97 -3.90 -2.34
N MET A 152 -5.35 -3.10 -1.34
CA MET A 152 -5.72 -1.70 -1.56
C MET A 152 -4.57 -0.89 -2.14
N HIS A 153 -3.35 -1.10 -1.63
CA HIS A 153 -2.15 -0.49 -2.21
C HIS A 153 -1.90 -0.95 -3.65
N ALA A 154 -2.00 -2.25 -3.93
CA ALA A 154 -1.79 -2.81 -5.26
C ALA A 154 -2.80 -2.29 -6.28
N ALA A 155 -4.08 -2.17 -5.91
CA ALA A 155 -5.11 -1.56 -6.75
C ALA A 155 -4.81 -0.08 -7.03
N ALA A 156 -4.53 0.69 -5.97
CA ALA A 156 -4.19 2.10 -6.10
C ALA A 156 -2.94 2.32 -6.97
N TYR A 157 -1.90 1.49 -6.79
CA TYR A 157 -0.68 1.53 -7.58
C TYR A 157 -0.93 1.20 -9.06
N THR A 158 -1.73 0.16 -9.32
CA THR A 158 -2.13 -0.23 -10.69
C THR A 158 -2.85 0.92 -11.39
N HIS A 159 -3.88 1.48 -10.76
CA HIS A 159 -4.68 2.56 -11.34
C HIS A 159 -3.88 3.85 -11.53
N GLU A 160 -2.97 4.16 -10.62
CA GLU A 160 -2.13 5.35 -10.69
C GLU A 160 -1.23 5.39 -11.94
N HIS A 161 -0.81 4.21 -12.40
CA HIS A 161 0.11 4.04 -13.52
C HIS A 161 -0.59 3.71 -14.84
N LEU A 162 -1.92 3.62 -14.88
CA LEU A 162 -2.65 3.39 -16.12
C LEU A 162 -2.26 4.42 -17.20
N PRO A 163 -1.96 3.99 -18.43
CA PRO A 163 -1.69 4.90 -19.53
C PRO A 163 -3.01 5.49 -20.04
N LEU A 164 -3.31 6.71 -19.56
CA LEU A 164 -4.50 7.47 -19.94
C LEU A 164 -4.18 8.42 -21.11
N THR A 165 -5.12 8.54 -22.04
CA THR A 165 -4.95 9.34 -23.27
C THR A 165 -4.96 10.86 -23.03
N ASP A 166 -5.56 11.31 -21.94
CA ASP A 166 -5.75 12.72 -21.58
C ASP A 166 -4.68 13.25 -20.59
N ARG A 167 -3.70 12.42 -20.23
CA ARG A 167 -2.60 12.81 -19.34
C ARG A 167 -1.61 13.70 -20.10
N ILE A 168 -1.56 15.00 -19.76
CA ILE A 168 -0.70 15.99 -20.44
C ILE A 168 0.78 15.71 -20.14
N ARG A 169 1.08 15.25 -18.93
CA ARG A 169 2.43 14.80 -18.55
C ARG A 169 2.43 13.31 -18.20
N PRO A 170 3.26 12.49 -18.87
CA PRO A 170 3.38 11.08 -18.55
C PRO A 170 4.04 10.89 -17.19
N LYS A 171 3.56 9.92 -16.40
CA LYS A 171 4.30 9.42 -15.24
C LYS A 171 5.53 8.63 -15.70
N PRO A 172 6.54 8.43 -14.84
CA PRO A 172 7.65 7.53 -15.12
C PRO A 172 7.12 6.16 -15.59
N ALA A 173 7.61 5.69 -16.74
CA ALA A 173 7.13 4.45 -17.33
C ALA A 173 7.47 3.25 -16.42
N ILE A 174 6.45 2.46 -16.12
CA ILE A 174 6.62 1.14 -15.50
C ILE A 174 6.37 0.06 -16.56
N HIS A 175 6.79 -1.17 -16.27
CA HIS A 175 6.48 -2.29 -17.14
C HIS A 175 5.01 -2.71 -16.98
N HIS A 176 4.25 -2.65 -18.07
CA HIS A 176 2.84 -3.09 -18.13
C HIS A 176 2.78 -4.49 -18.76
N ALA A 177 2.38 -5.48 -17.96
CA ALA A 177 2.21 -6.86 -18.44
C ALA A 177 0.88 -7.07 -19.19
N TYR A 178 -0.10 -6.20 -18.96
CA TYR A 178 -1.43 -6.30 -19.53
C TYR A 178 -1.87 -5.01 -20.21
N SER A 179 -2.94 -5.09 -20.98
CA SER A 179 -3.55 -3.91 -21.58
C SER A 179 -4.20 -3.03 -20.51
N PRO A 180 -4.38 -1.72 -20.77
CA PRO A 180 -4.93 -0.78 -19.78
C PRO A 180 -6.34 -1.19 -19.31
N ASN A 181 -7.15 -1.78 -20.19
CA ASN A 181 -8.49 -2.26 -19.86
C ASN A 181 -8.44 -3.43 -18.86
N VAL A 182 -7.46 -4.32 -19.00
CA VAL A 182 -7.27 -5.45 -18.06
C VAL A 182 -6.76 -4.93 -16.72
N GLU A 183 -5.78 -4.03 -16.71
CA GLU A 183 -5.25 -3.44 -15.48
C GLU A 183 -6.32 -2.64 -14.71
N LEU A 184 -7.15 -1.85 -15.41
CA LEU A 184 -8.28 -1.12 -14.84
C LEU A 184 -9.26 -2.07 -14.15
N LEU A 185 -9.80 -3.04 -14.89
CA LEU A 185 -10.79 -3.99 -14.38
C LEU A 185 -10.23 -4.88 -13.27
N THR A 186 -8.93 -5.20 -13.34
CA THR A 186 -8.28 -6.00 -12.31
C THR A 186 -8.14 -5.22 -11.01
N GLY A 187 -7.74 -3.94 -11.07
CA GLY A 187 -7.73 -3.06 -9.90
C GLY A 187 -9.11 -2.92 -9.28
N ASP A 188 -10.16 -2.78 -10.09
CA ASP A 188 -11.56 -2.75 -9.64
C ASP A 188 -11.99 -4.05 -8.95
N GLY A 189 -11.41 -5.20 -9.34
CA GLY A 189 -11.65 -6.49 -8.70
C GLY A 189 -10.83 -6.71 -7.42
N ILE A 190 -9.63 -6.14 -7.32
CA ILE A 190 -8.73 -6.27 -6.17
C ILE A 190 -9.32 -5.58 -4.92
N ILE A 191 -9.91 -4.39 -5.09
CA ILE A 191 -10.51 -3.61 -3.98
C ILE A 191 -11.58 -4.42 -3.23
N PRO A 192 -12.68 -4.90 -3.87
CA PRO A 192 -13.71 -5.66 -3.18
C PRO A 192 -13.18 -7.02 -2.68
N PHE A 193 -12.18 -7.61 -3.33
CA PHE A 193 -11.57 -8.85 -2.85
C PHE A 193 -10.88 -8.66 -1.48
N GLY A 194 -10.20 -7.52 -1.26
CA GLY A 194 -9.65 -7.19 0.05
C GLY A 194 -10.72 -7.10 1.15
N LEU A 195 -11.87 -6.49 0.84
CA LEU A 195 -13.01 -6.40 1.77
C LEU A 195 -13.67 -7.78 1.99
N GLU A 196 -13.72 -8.63 0.97
CA GLU A 196 -14.20 -10.00 1.06
C GLU A 196 -13.34 -10.84 2.01
N LEU A 197 -12.00 -10.69 1.98
CA LEU A 197 -11.09 -11.37 2.91
C LEU A 197 -11.38 -10.99 4.36
N LEU A 198 -11.62 -9.70 4.62
CA LEU A 198 -12.02 -9.22 5.93
C LEU A 198 -13.34 -9.84 6.37
N ALA A 199 -14.38 -9.77 5.53
CA ALA A 199 -15.70 -10.31 5.84
C ALA A 199 -15.67 -11.83 6.12
N LYS A 200 -14.90 -12.60 5.33
CA LYS A 200 -14.73 -14.05 5.54
C LYS A 200 -14.00 -14.40 6.83
N SER A 201 -13.15 -13.51 7.34
CA SER A 201 -12.44 -13.75 8.60
C SER A 201 -13.39 -13.76 9.82
N ILE A 202 -14.54 -13.09 9.73
CA ILE A 202 -15.59 -13.09 10.78
C ILE A 202 -16.09 -14.52 11.04
N VAL A 203 -16.37 -15.26 9.97
CA VAL A 203 -16.95 -16.61 10.02
C VAL A 203 -16.00 -17.61 10.70
N LYS A 204 -14.69 -17.41 10.56
CA LYS A 204 -13.68 -18.29 11.16
C LYS A 204 -13.47 -18.04 12.65
N ASN A 205 -13.56 -16.78 13.08
CA ASN A 205 -13.08 -16.37 14.40
C ASN A 205 -14.20 -16.07 15.41
N GLY A 206 -15.48 -16.06 14.99
CA GLY A 206 -16.68 -16.19 15.84
C GLY A 206 -16.97 -15.09 16.87
N SER A 207 -15.99 -14.27 17.29
CA SER A 207 -16.09 -13.34 18.42
C SER A 207 -15.70 -11.89 18.12
N ASN A 208 -15.38 -11.55 16.87
CA ASN A 208 -14.77 -10.26 16.49
C ASN A 208 -15.52 -9.49 15.38
N SER A 209 -16.81 -9.73 15.17
CA SER A 209 -17.59 -9.07 14.09
C SER A 209 -17.50 -7.54 14.14
N ASP A 210 -17.62 -6.95 15.34
CA ASP A 210 -17.61 -5.49 15.51
C ASP A 210 -16.24 -4.88 15.21
N ARG A 211 -15.17 -5.57 15.60
CA ARG A 211 -13.79 -5.17 15.28
C ARG A 211 -13.53 -5.22 13.79
N ILE A 212 -13.98 -6.28 13.10
CA ILE A 212 -13.83 -6.40 11.65
C ILE A 212 -14.66 -5.34 10.92
N LEU A 213 -15.89 -5.08 11.35
CA LEU A 213 -16.72 -4.02 10.76
C LEU A 213 -16.03 -2.66 10.90
N ARG A 214 -15.47 -2.36 12.08
CA ARG A 214 -14.69 -1.15 12.30
C ARG A 214 -13.45 -1.08 11.40
N VAL A 215 -12.73 -2.19 11.22
CA VAL A 215 -11.57 -2.27 10.30
C VAL A 215 -11.98 -2.03 8.84
N ILE A 216 -13.13 -2.57 8.41
CA ILE A 216 -13.68 -2.29 7.08
C ILE A 216 -13.94 -0.79 6.91
N VAL A 217 -14.50 -0.12 7.93
CA VAL A 217 -14.72 1.33 7.92
C VAL A 217 -13.40 2.09 7.84
N GLU A 218 -12.37 1.71 8.62
CA GLU A 218 -11.05 2.35 8.56
C GLU A 218 -10.43 2.21 7.17
N ILE A 219 -10.41 1.01 6.59
CA ILE A 219 -9.80 0.74 5.28
C ILE A 219 -10.55 1.49 4.18
N THR A 220 -11.88 1.39 4.14
CA THR A 220 -12.69 2.07 3.09
C THR A 220 -12.55 3.59 3.14
N ARG A 221 -12.43 4.20 4.33
CA ARG A 221 -12.14 5.63 4.46
C ARG A 221 -10.73 5.98 4.01
N ALA A 222 -9.74 5.19 4.39
CA ALA A 222 -8.34 5.42 4.04
C ALA A 222 -8.08 5.33 2.54
N VAL A 223 -8.78 4.45 1.82
CA VAL A 223 -8.62 4.31 0.36
C VAL A 223 -9.53 5.21 -0.44
N GLY A 224 -10.66 5.63 0.13
CA GLY A 224 -11.67 6.44 -0.55
C GLY A 224 -11.31 7.93 -0.63
N SER A 225 -12.35 8.74 -0.79
CA SER A 225 -12.27 10.20 -1.00
C SER A 225 -11.69 10.99 0.17
N GLU A 226 -11.50 10.37 1.34
CA GLU A 226 -10.87 11.02 2.49
C GLU A 226 -9.37 10.73 2.61
N GLY A 227 -8.84 9.79 1.81
CA GLY A 227 -7.46 9.32 1.88
C GLY A 227 -6.78 9.21 0.52
N VAL A 228 -6.44 7.99 0.09
CA VAL A 228 -5.57 7.74 -1.07
C VAL A 228 -6.06 8.42 -2.35
N VAL A 229 -7.36 8.33 -2.66
CA VAL A 229 -7.94 8.97 -3.86
C VAL A 229 -7.78 10.49 -3.82
N ASP A 230 -7.96 11.12 -2.66
CA ASP A 230 -7.76 12.57 -2.49
C ASP A 230 -6.29 12.96 -2.73
N GLY A 231 -5.37 12.18 -2.17
CA GLY A 231 -3.93 12.38 -2.40
C GLY A 231 -3.54 12.22 -3.88
N GLN A 232 -4.05 11.19 -4.55
CA GLN A 232 -3.83 10.95 -5.98
C GLN A 232 -4.45 12.05 -6.85
N TYR A 233 -5.63 12.54 -6.49
CA TYR A 233 -6.30 13.63 -7.20
C TYR A 233 -5.51 14.94 -7.07
N LYS A 234 -5.06 15.28 -5.86
CA LYS A 234 -4.19 16.44 -5.64
C LYS A 234 -2.86 16.31 -6.40
N GLU A 235 -2.26 15.12 -6.39
CA GLU A 235 -1.04 14.85 -7.15
C GLU A 235 -1.25 15.05 -8.65
N PHE A 236 -2.36 14.54 -9.21
CA PHE A 236 -2.71 14.76 -10.60
C PHE A 236 -2.85 16.26 -10.92
N LEU A 237 -3.57 17.04 -10.12
CA LEU A 237 -3.73 18.48 -10.34
C LEU A 237 -2.40 19.24 -10.30
N CYS A 238 -1.54 18.92 -9.34
CA CYS A 238 -0.21 19.52 -9.23
C CYS A 238 0.64 19.19 -10.47
N SER A 239 0.64 17.92 -10.89
CA SER A 239 1.38 17.47 -12.08
C SER A 239 0.85 18.08 -13.38
N GLN A 240 -0.45 18.34 -13.52
CA GLN A 240 -1.03 18.99 -14.71
C GLN A 240 -0.73 20.50 -14.76
N SER A 241 -0.79 21.17 -13.62
CA SER A 241 -0.64 22.63 -13.54
C SER A 241 0.82 23.08 -13.59
N LYS A 242 1.75 22.30 -13.03
CA LYS A 242 3.15 22.69 -12.90
C LYS A 242 4.09 21.48 -13.03
N GLY A 243 5.33 21.67 -13.50
CA GLY A 243 6.33 20.58 -13.55
C GLY A 243 6.72 20.10 -12.13
N GLU A 244 7.30 18.90 -12.00
CA GLU A 244 7.67 18.30 -10.69
C GLU A 244 8.49 19.25 -9.79
N GLU A 245 9.38 20.08 -10.36
CA GLU A 245 10.23 21.02 -9.60
C GLU A 245 9.47 22.14 -8.87
N SER A 246 8.22 22.39 -9.26
CA SER A 246 7.41 23.51 -8.76
C SER A 246 6.56 23.17 -7.52
N TRP A 247 6.57 21.91 -7.10
CA TRP A 247 5.84 21.48 -5.92
C TRP A 247 6.44 22.15 -4.68
N ASN A 248 5.60 22.88 -3.93
CA ASN A 248 6.02 23.43 -2.65
C ASN A 248 5.93 22.33 -1.56
N LEU A 249 6.56 22.59 -0.42
CA LEU A 249 6.59 21.64 0.69
C LEU A 249 5.18 21.28 1.18
N GLY A 250 4.24 22.24 1.22
CA GLY A 250 2.86 21.99 1.65
C GLY A 250 2.08 21.06 0.73
N ASP A 251 2.29 21.15 -0.59
CA ASP A 251 1.68 20.22 -1.55
C ASP A 251 2.24 18.80 -1.38
N ILE A 252 3.55 18.66 -1.17
CA ILE A 252 4.21 17.36 -0.91
C ILE A 252 3.69 16.77 0.41
N GLU A 253 3.72 17.54 1.49
CA GLU A 253 3.21 17.13 2.80
C GLU A 253 1.76 16.66 2.72
N TYR A 254 0.92 17.38 1.99
CA TYR A 254 -0.49 17.01 1.82
C TYR A 254 -0.65 15.67 1.09
N VAL A 255 0.05 15.50 -0.04
CA VAL A 255 -0.02 14.25 -0.82
C VAL A 255 0.53 13.08 0.00
N CYS A 256 1.71 13.24 0.62
CA CYS A 256 2.30 12.21 1.48
C CYS A 256 1.38 11.86 2.67
N LYS A 257 0.71 12.85 3.27
CA LYS A 257 -0.23 12.65 4.36
C LYS A 257 -1.46 11.85 3.91
N LYS A 258 -1.96 12.09 2.70
CA LYS A 258 -3.19 11.48 2.19
C LYS A 258 -2.99 10.09 1.60
N LYS A 259 -1.89 9.88 0.85
CA LYS A 259 -1.54 8.59 0.23
C LYS A 259 -0.90 7.66 1.26
N GLU A 260 0.38 7.85 1.53
CA GLU A 260 1.16 6.95 2.39
C GLU A 260 0.75 7.11 3.86
N GLY A 261 0.72 8.33 4.38
CA GLY A 261 0.33 8.63 5.76
C GLY A 261 -1.03 8.05 6.14
N GLY A 262 -2.06 8.25 5.32
CA GLY A 262 -3.41 7.74 5.55
C GLY A 262 -3.45 6.21 5.59
N LEU A 263 -2.73 5.55 4.69
CA LEU A 263 -2.70 4.09 4.61
C LEU A 263 -1.93 3.45 5.77
N TYR A 264 -0.81 4.05 6.20
CA TYR A 264 -0.08 3.59 7.39
C TYR A 264 -0.86 3.86 8.69
N ALA A 265 -1.51 5.02 8.81
CA ALA A 265 -2.40 5.32 9.93
C ALA A 265 -3.53 4.29 10.05
N CYS A 266 -4.13 3.93 8.90
CA CYS A 266 -5.12 2.88 8.81
C CYS A 266 -4.55 1.53 9.24
N GLY A 267 -3.38 1.13 8.72
CA GLY A 267 -2.75 -0.14 9.07
C GLY A 267 -2.50 -0.30 10.56
N ALA A 268 -1.87 0.70 11.17
CA ALA A 268 -1.59 0.71 12.61
C ALA A 268 -2.87 0.69 13.45
N ALA A 269 -3.89 1.48 13.08
CA ALA A 269 -5.18 1.48 13.76
C ALA A 269 -5.90 0.13 13.65
N CYS A 270 -5.92 -0.48 12.46
CA CYS A 270 -6.54 -1.78 12.24
C CYS A 270 -5.87 -2.87 13.07
N GLY A 271 -4.54 -2.88 13.15
CA GLY A 271 -3.79 -3.80 13.99
C GLY A 271 -4.17 -3.67 15.46
N ALA A 272 -4.16 -2.44 15.97
CA ALA A 272 -4.56 -2.15 17.36
C ALA A 272 -6.00 -2.58 17.66
N ILE A 273 -6.95 -2.31 16.75
CA ILE A 273 -8.35 -2.70 16.90
C ILE A 273 -8.48 -4.23 16.98
N LEU A 274 -7.82 -4.96 16.08
CA LEU A 274 -7.94 -6.42 16.01
C LEU A 274 -7.28 -7.11 17.19
N GLY A 275 -6.12 -6.60 17.62
CA GLY A 275 -5.41 -7.10 18.80
C GLY A 275 -6.06 -6.72 20.13
N GLY A 276 -7.14 -5.93 20.11
CA GLY A 276 -7.90 -5.58 21.31
C GLY A 276 -7.29 -4.45 22.15
N GLY A 277 -6.52 -3.57 21.52
CA GLY A 277 -6.04 -2.35 22.15
C GLY A 277 -7.19 -1.42 22.55
N SER A 278 -6.94 -0.63 23.58
CA SER A 278 -7.82 0.45 24.02
C SER A 278 -7.95 1.55 22.96
N GLU A 279 -8.99 2.38 23.05
CA GLU A 279 -9.17 3.53 22.14
C GLU A 279 -7.99 4.49 22.16
N GLU A 280 -7.33 4.65 23.32
CA GLU A 280 -6.12 5.45 23.43
C GLU A 280 -4.97 4.82 22.63
N GLU A 281 -4.71 3.52 22.80
CA GLU A 281 -3.69 2.80 22.04
C GLU A 281 -3.96 2.83 20.53
N VAL A 282 -5.22 2.66 20.11
CA VAL A 282 -5.64 2.77 18.71
C VAL A 282 -5.33 4.17 18.16
N GLN A 283 -5.64 5.23 18.90
CA GLN A 283 -5.40 6.59 18.43
C GLN A 283 -3.91 6.96 18.42
N LYS A 284 -3.14 6.47 19.38
CA LYS A 284 -1.69 6.63 19.42
C LYS A 284 -1.01 5.93 18.25
N LEU A 285 -1.38 4.67 17.98
CA LEU A 285 -0.87 3.93 16.84
C LEU A 285 -1.31 4.51 15.50
N ARG A 286 -2.53 5.04 15.39
CA ARG A 286 -2.99 5.78 14.20
C ARG A 286 -2.09 6.98 13.89
N LYS A 287 -1.78 7.80 14.90
CA LYS A 287 -0.89 8.95 14.72
C LYS A 287 0.54 8.54 14.41
N TYR A 288 1.05 7.53 15.11
CA TYR A 288 2.34 6.92 14.80
C TYR A 288 2.42 6.49 13.33
N GLY A 289 1.45 5.70 12.87
CA GLY A 289 1.37 5.26 11.47
C GLY A 289 1.28 6.43 10.49
N LEU A 290 0.50 7.48 10.82
CA LEU A 290 0.43 8.70 10.01
C LEU A 290 1.81 9.33 9.79
N TYR A 291 2.58 9.51 10.86
CA TYR A 291 3.89 10.13 10.79
C TYR A 291 4.91 9.25 10.04
N VAL A 292 4.91 7.94 10.28
CA VAL A 292 5.77 6.99 9.54
C VAL A 292 5.42 7.00 8.05
N GLY A 293 4.14 6.91 7.69
CA GLY A 293 3.72 6.94 6.30
C GLY A 293 4.07 8.27 5.61
N MET A 294 3.96 9.41 6.31
CA MET A 294 4.43 10.68 5.77
C MET A 294 5.94 10.69 5.50
N ILE A 295 6.75 10.12 6.39
CA ILE A 295 8.20 9.97 6.19
C ILE A 295 8.47 9.10 4.95
N GLU A 296 7.80 7.95 4.83
CA GLU A 296 7.93 7.06 3.67
C GLU A 296 7.56 7.76 2.35
N GLY A 297 6.45 8.50 2.32
CA GLY A 297 6.05 9.28 1.14
C GLY A 297 7.03 10.40 0.79
N MET A 298 7.62 11.05 1.79
CA MET A 298 8.66 12.08 1.56
C MET A 298 9.95 11.46 1.04
N LEU A 299 10.42 10.34 1.61
CA LEU A 299 11.70 9.73 1.24
C LEU A 299 11.64 8.97 -0.10
N TYR A 300 10.54 8.26 -0.35
CA TYR A 300 10.45 7.30 -1.46
C TYR A 300 9.33 7.61 -2.46
N GLY A 301 8.35 8.41 -2.06
CA GLY A 301 7.22 8.82 -2.90
C GLY A 301 7.48 10.12 -3.66
N VAL A 302 6.47 11.02 -3.65
CA VAL A 302 6.51 12.28 -4.40
C VAL A 302 7.61 13.24 -3.91
N GLY A 303 8.07 13.08 -2.67
CA GLY A 303 9.14 13.90 -2.09
C GLY A 303 10.55 13.51 -2.56
N ARG A 304 10.77 12.31 -3.12
CA ARG A 304 12.11 11.70 -3.29
C ARG A 304 13.18 12.58 -3.97
N ASN A 305 12.77 13.48 -4.86
CA ASN A 305 13.66 14.37 -5.62
C ASN A 305 13.76 15.79 -5.03
N LYS A 306 12.99 16.11 -3.98
CA LYS A 306 12.96 17.43 -3.34
C LYS A 306 14.07 17.55 -2.31
N LYS A 307 14.91 18.57 -2.44
CA LYS A 307 15.92 18.92 -1.42
C LYS A 307 15.27 19.63 -0.23
N GLY A 308 15.87 19.49 0.97
CA GLY A 308 15.48 20.26 2.15
C GLY A 308 14.34 19.64 2.97
N MET A 309 14.06 18.35 2.81
CA MET A 309 13.04 17.64 3.60
C MET A 309 13.58 17.13 4.94
N GLU A 310 14.89 17.16 5.16
CA GLU A 310 15.54 16.54 6.31
C GLU A 310 14.99 17.06 7.64
N GLY A 311 14.74 18.37 7.73
CA GLY A 311 14.18 19.00 8.93
C GLY A 311 12.74 18.56 9.23
N GLU A 312 11.91 18.39 8.19
CA GLU A 312 10.51 17.95 8.37
C GLU A 312 10.45 16.45 8.68
N VAL A 313 11.30 15.64 8.04
CA VAL A 313 11.45 14.22 8.36
C VAL A 313 11.87 14.03 9.82
N GLU A 314 12.86 14.79 10.32
CA GLU A 314 13.30 14.67 11.71
C GLU A 314 12.22 15.09 12.71
N LYS A 315 11.46 16.15 12.39
CA LYS A 315 10.29 16.55 13.17
C LYS A 315 9.23 15.45 13.23
N LEU A 316 8.93 14.80 12.10
CA LEU A 316 7.99 13.67 12.05
C LEU A 316 8.50 12.46 12.84
N ARG A 317 9.81 12.17 12.83
CA ARG A 317 10.43 11.11 13.64
C ARG A 317 10.24 11.36 15.14
N GLY A 318 10.44 12.60 15.58
CA GLY A 318 10.20 13.01 16.97
C GLY A 318 8.73 12.84 17.38
N LEU A 319 7.79 13.24 16.51
CA LEU A 319 6.36 13.04 16.74
C LEU A 319 5.98 11.56 16.78
N ALA A 320 6.48 10.73 15.87
CA ALA A 320 6.24 9.29 15.87
C ALA A 320 6.72 8.64 17.16
N THR A 321 7.94 8.95 17.59
CA THR A 321 8.54 8.39 18.81
C THR A 321 7.71 8.73 20.05
N LYS A 322 7.21 9.97 20.13
CA LYS A 322 6.37 10.43 21.23
C LYS A 322 5.06 9.65 21.35
N GLU A 323 4.46 9.25 20.24
CA GLU A 323 3.20 8.48 20.29
C GLU A 323 3.41 7.04 20.80
N LEU A 324 4.65 6.52 20.80
CA LEU A 324 4.99 5.20 21.33
C LEU A 324 5.24 5.15 22.85
N GLU A 325 5.40 6.30 23.51
CA GLU A 325 5.76 6.38 24.94
C GLU A 325 4.73 5.70 25.87
N ILE A 326 3.47 5.60 25.45
CA ILE A 326 2.43 4.96 26.26
C ILE A 326 2.55 3.42 26.32
N PHE A 327 3.35 2.82 25.42
CA PHE A 327 3.53 1.37 25.30
C PHE A 327 4.71 0.84 26.15
N ASN A 328 5.19 1.63 27.10
CA ASN A 328 6.30 1.29 28.00
C ASN A 328 6.13 -0.11 28.62
N GLY A 329 7.18 -0.94 28.53
CA GLY A 329 7.18 -2.33 29.02
C GLY A 329 6.75 -3.39 28.00
N ARG A 330 6.29 -3.01 26.81
CA ARG A 330 6.04 -3.94 25.68
C ARG A 330 7.22 -3.91 24.70
N LYS A 331 7.29 -4.90 23.79
CA LYS A 331 8.37 -5.04 22.78
C LYS A 331 8.29 -3.98 21.67
N ILE A 332 8.43 -2.70 22.04
CA ILE A 332 8.37 -1.55 21.12
C ILE A 332 9.57 -1.50 20.16
N GLU A 333 10.69 -2.15 20.49
CA GLU A 333 11.96 -2.11 19.73
C GLU A 333 11.76 -2.42 18.24
N LYS A 334 10.86 -3.36 17.94
CA LYS A 334 10.53 -3.76 16.56
C LYS A 334 9.88 -2.62 15.78
N ILE A 335 8.92 -1.92 16.37
CA ILE A 335 8.17 -0.83 15.73
C ILE A 335 9.03 0.44 15.70
N CYS A 336 9.79 0.73 16.75
CA CYS A 336 10.74 1.86 16.75
C CYS A 336 11.74 1.79 15.59
N SER A 337 12.11 0.59 15.14
CA SER A 337 13.01 0.46 14.00
C SER A 337 12.44 0.98 12.68
N LEU A 338 11.11 1.00 12.47
CA LEU A 338 10.52 1.55 11.24
C LEU A 338 10.76 3.05 11.15
N VAL A 339 10.78 3.73 12.30
CA VAL A 339 11.12 5.16 12.33
C VAL A 339 12.60 5.32 12.05
N GLN A 340 13.47 4.49 12.63
CA GLN A 340 14.92 4.70 12.62
C GLN A 340 15.63 4.16 11.36
N ALA A 341 15.19 3.02 10.83
CA ALA A 341 15.70 2.43 9.60
C ALA A 341 14.75 2.79 8.46
N GLY A 342 15.23 3.51 7.44
CA GLY A 342 14.51 3.63 6.19
C GLY A 342 14.41 2.26 5.54
N LEU A 343 13.31 1.54 5.80
CA LEU A 343 13.12 0.16 5.37
C LEU A 343 12.49 0.14 3.98
N CYS A 344 13.26 0.62 3.00
CA CYS A 344 13.09 0.31 1.59
C CYS A 344 14.48 0.17 0.95
N SER A 345 15.10 -1.00 1.12
CA SER A 345 16.21 -1.45 0.28
C SER A 345 16.03 -2.92 -0.09
N VAL A 346 15.06 -3.21 -0.96
CA VAL A 346 15.09 -4.35 -1.88
C VAL A 346 14.37 -3.97 -3.18
#